data_AF-A0AB34H462-F1
#
_entry.id   AF-A0AB34H462-F1
#
_cell.length_a   1.000
_cell.length_b   1.000
_cell.length_c   1.000
_cell.angle_alpha   90.00
_cell.angle_beta   90.00
_cell.angle_gamma   90.00
#
_symmetry.space_group_name_H-M   'P 1'
#
loop_
_entity.id
_entity.type
_entity.pdbx_description
1 polymer ?
#
loop_
_entity_poly.entity_id
_entity_poly.type
_entity_poly.pdbx_seq_one_letter_code
_entity_poly.pdbx_strand_id
1 'polypeptide(L)'
;MNPLQLSMGMLGFGFIITYIPEAAISAYLAATALHIMLSQLTCIFGIMIRFHSGPISFFYNIINYCIGLPKANSTSILLFLTAVVALRINKCIRISYNQYPIEFPMEIFLIIGFAAFANKINVDTENSKMLIDMIPYSFLFPVMPDVSNLTEVLLEAFSLALVSSSLLIFLGRKIASFHNYDVNSNQDLIAIGLCNVVSSFFRSYVFTGAVVRTIIQDKAGGRQQVCEIEFDL
;
A
#
# COMPACT_ATOMS: atom_id res chain seq x y z
N MET A 1 17.93 4.99 -5.74
CA MET A 1 17.09 3.79 -5.52
C MET A 1 16.66 3.12 -6.82
N ASN A 2 16.00 3.86 -7.72
CA ASN A 2 15.26 3.29 -8.85
C ASN A 2 16.05 2.79 -10.08
N PRO A 3 17.27 3.26 -10.43
CA PRO A 3 18.01 2.69 -11.56
C PRO A 3 18.52 1.27 -11.27
N LEU A 4 18.49 0.83 -10.02
CA LEU A 4 19.03 -0.46 -9.59
C LEU A 4 18.17 -1.62 -10.08
N GLN A 5 16.84 -1.50 -10.00
CA GLN A 5 15.90 -2.47 -10.58
C GLN A 5 16.01 -2.54 -12.10
N LEU A 6 16.13 -1.39 -12.76
CA LEU A 6 16.31 -1.32 -14.22
C LEU A 6 17.61 -2.01 -14.65
N SER A 7 18.70 -1.75 -13.92
CA SER A 7 20.00 -2.39 -14.17
C SER A 7 19.93 -3.90 -13.96
N MET A 8 19.27 -4.37 -12.90
CA MET A 8 19.01 -5.80 -12.68
C MET A 8 18.20 -6.42 -13.82
N GLY A 9 17.18 -5.73 -14.33
CA GLY A 9 16.38 -6.15 -15.48
C GLY A 9 17.18 -6.29 -16.76
N MET A 10 17.99 -5.29 -17.09
CA MET A 10 18.86 -5.30 -18.28
C MET A 10 19.93 -6.40 -18.21
N LEU A 11 20.43 -6.71 -17.01
CA LEU A 11 21.40 -7.78 -16.77
C LEU A 11 20.75 -9.17 -16.73
N GLY A 12 19.43 -9.29 -16.87
CA GLY A 12 18.71 -10.58 -16.87
C GLY A 12 18.56 -11.23 -15.50
N PHE A 13 18.70 -10.48 -14.39
CA PHE A 13 18.53 -11.00 -13.03
C PHE A 13 17.09 -11.43 -12.70
N GLY A 14 16.11 -11.20 -13.57
CA GLY A 14 14.72 -11.67 -13.38
C GLY A 14 14.61 -13.19 -13.29
N PHE A 15 15.59 -13.93 -13.84
CA PHE A 15 15.71 -15.38 -13.64
C PHE A 15 16.04 -15.74 -12.18
N ILE A 16 16.89 -14.99 -11.49
CA ILE A 16 17.25 -15.28 -10.09
C ILE A 16 16.07 -15.00 -9.16
N ILE A 17 15.35 -13.90 -9.41
CA ILE A 17 14.16 -13.51 -8.64
C ILE A 17 13.03 -14.54 -8.78
N THR A 18 12.96 -15.18 -9.95
CA THR A 18 12.03 -16.27 -10.27
C THR A 18 12.22 -17.52 -9.40
N TYR A 19 13.40 -17.75 -8.81
CA TYR A 19 13.68 -18.92 -7.96
C TYR A 19 13.31 -18.73 -6.49
N ILE A 20 12.78 -17.57 -6.11
CA ILE A 20 12.36 -17.35 -4.72
C ILE A 20 11.14 -18.23 -4.43
N PRO A 21 11.17 -19.06 -3.38
CA PRO A 21 10.04 -19.93 -3.03
C PRO A 21 8.78 -19.11 -2.73
N GLU A 22 7.63 -19.56 -3.23
CA GLU A 22 6.33 -18.93 -2.92
C GLU A 22 6.05 -18.90 -1.41
N ALA A 23 6.54 -19.92 -0.68
CA ALA A 23 6.47 -19.97 0.78
C ALA A 23 7.21 -18.80 1.45
N ALA A 24 8.35 -18.37 0.91
CA ALA A 24 9.11 -17.24 1.44
C ALA A 24 8.38 -15.91 1.21
N ILE A 25 7.81 -15.72 0.01
CA ILE A 25 7.05 -14.51 -0.34
C ILE A 25 5.76 -14.42 0.48
N SER A 26 5.05 -15.54 0.65
CA SER A 26 3.84 -15.59 1.48
C SER A 26 4.12 -15.36 2.96
N ALA A 27 5.20 -15.90 3.51
CA ALA A 27 5.64 -15.61 4.88
C ALA A 27 6.00 -14.12 5.04
N TYR A 28 6.72 -13.53 4.08
CA TYR A 28 7.03 -12.11 4.07
C TYR A 28 5.77 -11.24 4.03
N LEU A 29 4.80 -11.56 3.17
CA LEU A 29 3.52 -10.85 3.09
C LEU A 29 2.73 -10.97 4.41
N ALA A 30 2.71 -12.14 5.04
CA ALA A 30 2.05 -12.34 6.32
C ALA A 30 2.71 -11.52 7.44
N ALA A 31 4.04 -11.50 7.51
CA ALA A 31 4.78 -10.70 8.48
C ALA A 31 4.56 -9.20 8.25
N THR A 32 4.61 -8.75 7.00
CA THR A 32 4.35 -7.35 6.62
C THR A 32 2.91 -6.95 6.94
N ALA A 33 1.94 -7.82 6.70
CA ALA A 33 0.55 -7.60 7.05
C ALA A 33 0.36 -7.45 8.57
N LEU A 34 1.00 -8.31 9.38
CA LEU A 34 0.99 -8.18 10.84
C LEU A 34 1.62 -6.86 11.31
N HIS A 35 2.73 -6.46 10.69
CA HIS A 35 3.40 -5.19 10.99
C HIS A 35 2.52 -3.97 10.66
N ILE A 36 1.88 -3.98 9.48
CA ILE A 36 0.95 -2.93 9.07
C ILE A 36 -0.25 -2.90 10.02
N MET A 37 -0.84 -4.06 10.33
CA MET A 37 -1.95 -4.15 11.28
C MET A 37 -1.57 -3.46 12.59
N LEU A 38 -0.46 -3.85 13.22
CA LEU A 38 0.04 -3.24 14.46
C LEU A 38 0.19 -1.73 14.36
N SER A 39 0.72 -1.24 13.22
CA SER A 39 0.86 0.20 12.97
C SER A 39 -0.51 0.89 12.91
N GLN A 40 -1.51 0.27 12.30
CA GLN A 40 -2.89 0.79 12.24
C GLN A 40 -3.60 0.76 13.60
N LEU A 41 -3.29 -0.19 14.50
CA LEU A 41 -3.85 -0.18 15.86
C LEU A 41 -3.53 1.14 16.58
N THR A 42 -2.36 1.73 16.38
CA THR A 42 -2.03 3.03 17.00
C THR A 42 -3.01 4.14 16.60
N CYS A 43 -3.43 4.15 15.33
CA CYS A 43 -4.44 5.08 14.81
C CYS A 43 -5.85 4.76 15.35
N ILE A 44 -6.22 3.48 15.44
CA ILE A 44 -7.53 3.04 15.96
C ILE A 44 -7.73 3.48 17.41
N PHE A 45 -6.74 3.25 18.26
CA PHE A 45 -6.80 3.61 19.67
C PHE A 45 -6.44 5.08 19.93
N GLY A 46 -6.00 5.82 18.92
CA GLY A 46 -5.65 7.23 19.03
C GLY A 46 -4.42 7.51 19.91
N ILE A 47 -3.49 6.55 20.00
CA ILE A 47 -2.31 6.64 20.86
C ILE A 47 -1.12 7.10 20.01
N MET A 48 -0.54 8.25 20.33
CA MET A 48 0.72 8.67 19.74
C MET A 48 1.88 7.93 20.41
N ILE A 49 2.45 6.96 19.69
CA ILE A 49 3.64 6.22 20.12
C ILE A 49 4.82 6.69 19.29
N ARG A 50 5.96 6.92 19.93
CA ARG A 50 7.22 7.12 19.22
C ARG A 50 7.68 5.77 18.67
N PHE A 51 7.59 5.61 17.35
CA PHE A 51 8.12 4.45 16.66
C PHE A 51 9.65 4.44 16.82
N HIS A 52 10.16 3.34 17.36
CA HIS A 52 11.60 3.09 17.36
C HIS A 52 12.00 2.52 16.00
N SER A 53 13.21 2.85 15.53
CA SER A 53 13.80 2.28 14.31
C SER A 53 14.90 1.29 14.68
N GLY A 54 14.92 0.12 14.03
CA GLY A 54 15.96 -0.91 14.23
C GLY A 54 15.43 -2.35 14.18
N PRO A 55 16.31 -3.37 14.21
CA PRO A 55 15.95 -4.78 13.99
C PRO A 55 15.04 -5.35 15.10
N ILE A 56 15.10 -4.81 16.32
CA ILE A 56 14.28 -5.25 17.47
C ILE A 56 13.10 -4.29 17.71
N SER A 57 12.99 -3.23 16.89
CA SER A 57 11.98 -2.17 17.08
C SER A 57 10.56 -2.69 17.07
N PHE A 58 10.27 -3.75 16.30
CA PHE A 58 8.95 -4.36 16.26
C PHE A 58 8.46 -4.81 17.65
N PHE A 59 9.31 -5.52 18.40
CA PHE A 59 8.97 -5.97 19.76
C PHE A 59 8.86 -4.81 20.75
N TYR A 60 9.76 -3.82 20.65
CA TYR A 60 9.66 -2.61 21.48
C TYR A 60 8.38 -1.82 21.20
N ASN A 61 7.98 -1.70 19.93
CA ASN A 61 6.75 -1.03 19.54
C ASN A 61 5.51 -1.77 20.07
N ILE A 62 5.52 -3.12 20.11
CA ILE A 62 4.45 -3.92 20.75
C ILE A 62 4.38 -3.63 22.25
N ILE A 63 5.51 -3.65 22.95
CA ILE A 63 5.53 -3.40 24.41
C ILE A 63 5.05 -1.97 24.71
N ASN A 64 5.56 -0.99 23.98
CA ASN A 64 5.15 0.41 24.11
C ASN A 64 3.65 0.59 23.81
N TYR A 65 3.11 -0.18 22.87
CA TYR A 65 1.68 -0.21 22.59
C TYR A 65 0.87 -0.76 23.77
N CYS A 66 1.26 -1.89 24.35
CA CYS A 66 0.59 -2.46 25.53
C CYS A 66 0.61 -1.50 26.73
N ILE A 67 1.70 -0.75 26.91
CA ILE A 67 1.83 0.27 27.97
C ILE A 67 0.99 1.52 27.64
N GLY A 68 0.86 1.87 26.37
CA GLY A 68 0.08 3.02 25.90
C GLY A 68 -1.43 2.78 25.88
N LEU A 69 -1.88 1.52 25.87
CA LEU A 69 -3.27 1.11 25.78
C LEU A 69 -4.23 1.79 26.80
N PRO A 70 -3.85 2.01 28.07
CA PRO A 70 -4.70 2.70 29.04
C PRO A 70 -4.95 4.18 28.70
N LYS A 71 -4.13 4.79 27.84
CA LYS A 71 -4.27 6.18 27.37
C LYS A 71 -5.08 6.27 26.06
N ALA A 72 -5.76 5.20 25.67
CA ALA A 72 -6.52 5.19 24.43
C ALA A 72 -7.67 6.22 24.46
N ASN A 73 -7.88 6.87 23.32
CA ASN A 73 -8.94 7.85 23.17
C ASN A 73 -10.28 7.15 22.87
N SER A 74 -11.25 7.33 23.77
CA SER A 74 -12.60 6.78 23.62
C SER A 74 -13.29 7.26 22.34
N THR A 75 -13.06 8.51 21.92
CA THR A 75 -13.63 9.08 20.69
C THR A 75 -13.08 8.39 19.44
N SER A 76 -11.77 8.14 19.38
CA SER A 76 -11.13 7.43 18.25
C SER A 76 -11.66 6.00 18.11
N ILE A 77 -11.82 5.30 19.24
CA ILE A 77 -12.39 3.95 19.27
C ILE A 77 -13.85 3.95 18.80
N LEU A 78 -14.65 4.91 19.25
CA LEU A 78 -16.05 5.04 18.82
C LEU A 78 -16.15 5.28 17.31
N LEU A 79 -15.34 6.19 16.76
CA LEU A 79 -15.31 6.48 15.33
C LEU A 79 -14.90 5.24 14.53
N PHE A 80 -13.85 4.53 14.96
CA PHE A 80 -13.46 3.27 14.35
C PHE A 80 -14.58 2.22 14.39
N LEU A 81 -15.24 2.03 15.54
CA LEU A 81 -16.32 1.06 15.68
C LEU A 81 -17.50 1.41 14.75
N THR A 82 -17.89 2.68 14.66
CA THR A 82 -18.94 3.11 13.73
C THR A 82 -18.59 2.85 12.27
N ALA A 83 -17.34 3.12 11.88
CA ALA A 83 -16.84 2.83 10.53
C ALA A 83 -16.87 1.31 10.23
N VAL A 84 -16.41 0.48 11.16
CA VAL A 84 -16.43 -0.99 11.01
C VAL A 84 -17.87 -1.51 10.88
N VAL A 85 -18.79 -1.02 11.71
CA VAL A 85 -20.21 -1.41 11.64
C VAL A 85 -20.81 -1.01 10.30
N ALA A 86 -20.58 0.21 9.82
CA ALA A 86 -21.05 0.66 8.50
C ALA A 86 -20.51 -0.21 7.35
N LEU A 87 -19.22 -0.54 7.37
CA LEU A 87 -18.60 -1.43 6.39
C LEU A 87 -19.16 -2.86 6.45
N ARG A 88 -19.41 -3.38 7.66
CA ARG A 88 -20.01 -4.72 7.86
C ARG A 88 -21.45 -4.77 7.35
N ILE A 89 -22.27 -3.78 7.68
CA ILE A 89 -23.66 -3.67 7.21
C ILE A 89 -23.68 -3.67 5.68
N ASN A 90 -22.84 -2.86 5.05
CA ASN A 90 -22.74 -2.81 3.59
C ASN A 90 -22.36 -4.17 3.00
N LYS A 91 -21.36 -4.86 3.58
CA LYS A 91 -20.97 -6.20 3.13
C LYS A 91 -22.12 -7.21 3.26
N CYS A 92 -22.90 -7.15 4.34
CA CYS A 92 -24.07 -8.00 4.54
C CYS A 92 -25.18 -7.70 3.53
N ILE A 93 -25.47 -6.42 3.26
CA ILE A 93 -26.45 -6.00 2.25
C ILE A 93 -26.03 -6.53 0.87
N ARG A 94 -24.75 -6.42 0.51
CA ARG A 94 -24.21 -6.95 -0.75
C ARG A 94 -24.37 -8.47 -0.87
N ILE A 95 -24.08 -9.23 0.20
CA ILE A 95 -24.26 -10.69 0.20
C ILE A 95 -25.74 -11.06 0.07
N SER A 96 -26.64 -10.27 0.67
CA SER A 96 -28.09 -10.49 0.60
C SER A 96 -28.70 -10.10 -0.75
N TYR A 97 -28.17 -9.08 -1.42
CA TYR A 97 -28.59 -8.63 -2.76
C TYR A 97 -27.54 -9.05 -3.81
N ASN A 98 -27.43 -10.36 -4.02
CA ASN A 98 -26.45 -11.00 -4.90
C ASN A 98 -26.71 -10.79 -6.42
N GLN A 99 -27.55 -9.82 -6.79
CA GLN A 99 -28.10 -9.70 -8.15
C GLN A 99 -27.53 -8.52 -8.95
N TYR A 100 -26.64 -7.72 -8.36
CA TYR A 100 -25.98 -6.60 -9.05
C TYR A 100 -24.45 -6.80 -9.07
N PRO A 101 -23.80 -6.84 -10.25
CA PRO A 101 -22.37 -7.04 -10.41
C PRO A 101 -21.53 -5.77 -10.12
N ILE A 102 -22.16 -4.67 -9.69
CA ILE A 102 -21.47 -3.39 -9.50
C ILE A 102 -20.92 -3.33 -8.07
N GLU A 103 -19.60 -3.30 -7.94
CA GLU A 103 -18.94 -3.04 -6.65
C GLU A 103 -19.19 -1.58 -6.25
N PHE A 104 -20.17 -1.35 -5.37
CA PHE A 104 -20.47 0.00 -4.90
C PHE A 104 -19.31 0.53 -4.03
N PRO A 105 -18.67 1.67 -4.38
CA PRO A 105 -17.48 2.18 -3.71
C PRO A 105 -17.82 2.87 -2.38
N MET A 106 -18.37 2.11 -1.43
CA MET A 106 -18.83 2.61 -0.14
C MET A 106 -17.72 3.19 0.73
N GLU A 107 -16.47 2.81 0.48
CA GLU A 107 -15.30 3.39 1.14
C GLU A 107 -15.21 4.89 0.87
N ILE A 108 -15.46 5.33 -0.37
CA ILE A 108 -15.47 6.74 -0.77
C ILE A 108 -16.61 7.47 -0.06
N PHE A 109 -17.82 6.90 -0.05
CA PHE A 109 -18.97 7.49 0.65
C PHE A 109 -18.73 7.61 2.15
N LEU A 110 -18.07 6.63 2.77
CA LEU A 110 -17.73 6.67 4.19
C LEU A 110 -16.71 7.79 4.47
N ILE A 111 -15.69 7.94 3.64
CA ILE A 111 -14.69 9.01 3.75
C ILE A 111 -15.36 10.38 3.59
N ILE A 112 -16.17 10.57 2.55
CA ILE A 112 -16.87 11.84 2.28
C ILE A 112 -17.86 12.14 3.42
N GLY A 113 -18.63 11.16 3.86
CA GLY A 113 -19.60 11.31 4.95
C GLY A 113 -18.92 11.68 6.25
N PHE A 114 -17.78 11.04 6.56
CA PHE A 114 -16.99 11.35 7.74
C PHE A 114 -16.35 12.74 7.66
N ALA A 115 -15.78 13.12 6.52
CA ALA A 115 -15.22 14.45 6.30
C ALA A 115 -16.30 15.55 6.44
N ALA A 116 -17.49 15.32 5.89
CA ALA A 116 -18.62 16.25 6.03
C ALA A 116 -19.11 16.35 7.48
N PHE A 117 -19.15 15.23 8.20
CA PHE A 117 -19.51 15.19 9.62
C PHE A 117 -18.48 15.91 10.50
N ALA A 118 -17.19 15.67 10.26
CA ALA A 118 -16.08 16.33 10.94
C ALA A 118 -16.13 17.86 10.78
N ASN A 119 -16.42 18.34 9.55
CA ASN A 119 -16.59 19.77 9.27
C ASN A 119 -17.81 20.39 9.98
N LYS A 120 -18.90 19.64 10.17
CA LYS A 120 -20.12 20.15 10.81
C LYS A 120 -20.02 20.27 12.33
N ILE A 121 -19.20 19.45 12.98
CA ILE A 121 -19.12 19.40 14.44
C ILE A 121 -18.08 20.37 15.00
N ASN A 122 -17.29 21.06 14.15
CA ASN A 122 -16.11 21.82 14.60
C ASN A 122 -15.34 20.98 15.62
N VAL A 123 -15.04 19.72 15.25
CA VAL A 123 -14.03 18.96 15.99
C VAL A 123 -12.70 19.60 15.64
N ASP A 124 -12.43 20.77 16.23
CA ASP A 124 -11.15 21.48 16.23
C ASP A 124 -10.15 20.61 16.99
N THR A 125 -9.85 19.44 16.42
CA THR A 125 -8.58 18.79 16.64
C THR A 125 -7.63 19.50 15.70
N GLU A 126 -6.76 20.35 16.27
CA GLU A 126 -5.72 21.13 15.58
C GLU A 126 -4.94 20.29 14.53
N ASN A 127 -4.91 18.97 14.72
CA ASN A 127 -4.24 18.01 13.83
C ASN A 127 -4.95 17.74 12.49
N SER A 128 -6.26 17.95 12.38
CA SER A 128 -7.03 17.60 11.15
C SER A 128 -6.87 18.64 10.04
N LYS A 129 -6.87 19.94 10.39
CA LYS A 129 -6.57 21.04 9.44
C LYS A 129 -5.14 20.97 8.91
N MET A 130 -4.17 20.65 9.78
CA MET A 130 -2.76 20.53 9.39
C MET A 130 -2.52 19.41 8.35
N LEU A 131 -3.29 18.32 8.41
CA LEU A 131 -3.22 17.22 7.43
C LEU A 131 -3.80 17.60 6.07
N ILE A 132 -4.86 18.41 6.04
CA ILE A 132 -5.53 18.84 4.80
C ILE A 132 -4.69 19.92 4.09
N ASP A 133 -4.09 20.85 4.84
CA ASP A 133 -3.22 21.90 4.29
C ASP A 133 -1.89 21.37 3.73
N MET A 134 -1.51 20.13 4.07
CA MET A 134 -0.27 19.50 3.60
C MET A 134 -0.41 18.88 2.19
N ILE A 135 -1.63 18.82 1.63
CA ILE A 135 -1.88 18.23 0.31
C ILE A 135 -1.69 19.31 -0.76
N PRO A 136 -0.68 19.22 -1.63
CA PRO A 136 -0.48 20.20 -2.68
C PRO A 136 -1.62 20.11 -3.70
N TYR A 137 -2.36 21.20 -3.88
CA TYR A 137 -3.45 21.32 -4.86
C TYR A 137 -2.96 21.44 -6.31
N SER A 138 -1.68 21.22 -6.57
CA SER A 138 -1.06 21.47 -7.88
C SER A 138 -0.06 20.38 -8.23
N PHE A 139 0.07 20.15 -9.54
CA PHE A 139 1.06 19.26 -10.09
C PHE A 139 2.47 19.69 -9.65
N LEU A 140 3.22 18.77 -9.06
CA LEU A 140 4.60 19.03 -8.71
C LEU A 140 5.48 18.87 -9.94
N PHE A 141 6.26 19.91 -10.26
CA PHE A 141 7.24 19.84 -11.34
C PHE A 141 8.30 18.77 -11.06
N PRO A 142 8.87 18.16 -12.12
CA PRO A 142 9.91 17.16 -11.96
C PRO A 142 11.14 17.78 -11.29
N VAL A 143 11.62 17.13 -10.22
CA VAL A 143 12.81 17.51 -9.47
C VAL A 143 13.86 16.42 -9.64
N MET A 144 15.11 16.81 -9.83
CA MET A 144 16.21 15.84 -9.90
C MET A 144 16.42 15.20 -8.53
N PRO A 145 16.49 13.86 -8.43
CA PRO A 145 16.74 13.19 -7.16
C PRO A 145 18.12 13.56 -6.63
N ASP A 146 18.20 13.90 -5.35
CA ASP A 146 19.45 14.20 -4.68
C ASP A 146 20.31 12.93 -4.57
N VAL A 147 21.57 13.03 -5.02
CA VAL A 147 22.53 11.92 -5.07
C VAL A 147 23.54 11.97 -3.93
N SER A 148 23.49 12.99 -3.07
CA SER A 148 24.44 13.20 -1.98
C SER A 148 24.47 12.03 -0.98
N ASN A 149 23.32 11.50 -0.58
CA ASN A 149 23.19 10.41 0.40
C ASN A 149 23.04 9.01 -0.24
N LEU A 150 23.45 8.85 -1.51
CA LEU A 150 23.23 7.60 -2.25
C LEU A 150 23.87 6.39 -1.55
N THR A 151 25.07 6.55 -0.99
CA THR A 151 25.85 5.46 -0.39
C THR A 151 25.20 4.92 0.89
N GLU A 152 24.57 5.78 1.69
CA GLU A 152 23.90 5.37 2.93
C GLU A 152 22.62 4.57 2.66
N VAL A 153 21.87 4.97 1.63
CA VAL A 153 20.58 4.35 1.29
C VAL A 153 20.74 3.15 0.34
N LEU A 154 21.95 2.91 -0.19
CA LEU A 154 22.19 1.91 -1.24
C LEU A 154 21.78 0.49 -0.82
N LEU A 155 22.10 0.10 0.42
CA LEU A 155 21.81 -1.24 0.93
C LEU A 155 20.30 -1.45 1.14
N GLU A 156 19.63 -0.47 1.74
CA GLU A 156 18.18 -0.50 1.93
C GLU A 156 17.45 -0.47 0.58
N ALA A 157 17.95 0.34 -0.35
CA ALA A 157 17.47 0.44 -1.73
C ALA A 157 17.56 -0.89 -2.47
N PHE A 158 18.69 -1.59 -2.34
CA PHE A 158 18.92 -2.89 -2.95
C PHE A 158 17.96 -3.94 -2.38
N SER A 159 17.80 -3.99 -1.06
CA SER A 159 16.87 -4.92 -0.40
C SER A 159 15.43 -4.67 -0.84
N LEU A 160 14.98 -3.41 -0.84
CA LEU A 160 13.64 -3.06 -1.29
C LEU A 160 13.44 -3.37 -2.78
N ALA A 161 14.45 -3.13 -3.61
CA ALA A 161 14.41 -3.43 -5.05
C ALA A 161 14.20 -4.92 -5.32
N LEU A 162 14.90 -5.79 -4.60
CA LEU A 162 14.72 -7.23 -4.71
C LEU A 162 13.32 -7.66 -4.26
N VAL A 163 12.88 -7.22 -3.08
CA VAL A 163 11.59 -7.64 -2.51
C VAL A 163 10.41 -7.17 -3.37
N SER A 164 10.43 -5.91 -3.80
CA SER A 164 9.38 -5.34 -4.67
C SER A 164 9.27 -6.06 -6.01
N SER A 165 10.42 -6.32 -6.65
CA SER A 165 10.47 -7.06 -7.92
C SER A 165 9.98 -8.50 -7.77
N SER A 166 10.36 -9.16 -6.67
CA SER A 166 9.92 -10.53 -6.35
C SER A 166 8.42 -10.60 -6.16
N LEU A 167 7.85 -9.63 -5.45
CA LEU A 167 6.41 -9.57 -5.22
C LEU A 167 5.62 -9.35 -6.52
N LEU A 168 6.11 -8.46 -7.39
CA LEU A 168 5.47 -8.21 -8.68
C LEU A 168 5.47 -9.45 -9.58
N ILE A 169 6.62 -10.10 -9.74
CA ILE A 169 6.75 -11.32 -10.55
C ILE A 169 5.89 -12.45 -9.98
N PHE A 170 5.85 -12.60 -8.66
CA PHE A 170 4.99 -13.58 -7.99
C PHE A 170 3.51 -13.32 -8.26
N LEU A 171 3.06 -12.06 -8.14
CA LEU A 171 1.69 -11.69 -8.43
C LEU A 171 1.33 -11.94 -9.90
N GLY A 172 2.20 -11.53 -10.83
CA GLY A 172 2.01 -11.73 -12.26
C GLY A 172 1.84 -13.21 -12.61
N ARG A 173 2.72 -14.07 -12.09
CA ARG A 173 2.63 -15.53 -12.25
C ARG A 173 1.38 -16.15 -11.66
N LYS A 174 0.95 -15.66 -10.49
CA LYS A 174 -0.25 -16.16 -9.83
C LYS A 174 -1.50 -15.89 -10.66
N ILE A 175 -1.61 -14.70 -11.24
CA ILE A 175 -2.72 -14.33 -12.13
C ILE A 175 -2.62 -15.08 -13.46
N ALA A 176 -1.41 -15.20 -14.00
CA ALA A 176 -1.13 -15.97 -15.22
C ALA A 176 -1.53 -17.44 -15.11
N SER A 177 -1.28 -18.06 -13.95
CA SER A 177 -1.70 -19.42 -13.62
C SER A 177 -3.23 -19.56 -13.59
N PHE A 178 -3.95 -18.55 -13.09
CA PHE A 178 -5.43 -18.58 -13.11
C PHE A 178 -6.02 -18.47 -14.52
N HIS A 179 -5.36 -17.75 -15.43
CA HIS A 179 -5.86 -17.49 -16.79
C HIS A 179 -5.14 -18.26 -17.90
N ASN A 180 -4.19 -19.13 -17.56
CA ASN A 180 -3.39 -19.94 -18.48
C ASN A 180 -2.68 -19.12 -19.58
N TYR A 181 -2.02 -18.01 -19.20
CA TYR A 181 -1.10 -17.29 -20.09
C TYR A 181 0.32 -17.33 -19.55
N ASP A 182 1.31 -17.10 -20.41
CA ASP A 182 2.71 -17.07 -20.01
C ASP A 182 3.16 -15.65 -19.64
N VAL A 183 3.99 -15.53 -18.61
CA VAL A 183 4.57 -14.25 -18.15
C VAL A 183 6.08 -14.27 -18.26
N ASN A 184 6.63 -13.21 -18.85
CA ASN A 184 8.07 -13.01 -18.94
C ASN A 184 8.58 -12.17 -17.76
N SER A 185 9.17 -12.83 -16.76
CA SER A 185 9.72 -12.16 -15.56
C SER A 185 10.75 -11.06 -15.86
N ASN A 186 11.55 -11.20 -16.93
CA ASN A 186 12.53 -10.17 -17.30
C ASN A 186 11.87 -8.92 -17.86
N GLN A 187 10.79 -9.08 -18.62
CA GLN A 187 10.02 -7.96 -19.16
C GLN A 187 9.33 -7.19 -18.03
N ASP A 188 8.74 -7.90 -17.07
CA ASP A 188 8.12 -7.29 -15.89
C ASP A 188 9.14 -6.52 -15.05
N LEU A 189 10.36 -7.07 -14.89
CA LEU A 189 11.45 -6.43 -14.15
C LEU A 189 11.94 -5.14 -14.83
N ILE A 190 12.05 -5.13 -16.16
CA ILE A 190 12.41 -3.92 -16.91
C ILE A 190 11.28 -2.89 -16.82
N ALA A 191 10.02 -3.32 -16.94
CA ALA A 191 8.86 -2.44 -16.87
C ALA A 191 8.76 -1.73 -15.51
N ILE A 192 8.85 -2.46 -14.39
CA ILE A 192 8.84 -1.83 -13.05
C ILE A 192 10.05 -0.93 -12.83
N GLY A 193 11.23 -1.32 -13.34
CA GLY A 193 12.43 -0.49 -13.28
C GLY A 193 12.26 0.85 -14.02
N LEU A 194 11.66 0.83 -15.21
CA LEU A 194 11.33 2.04 -15.96
C LEU A 194 10.30 2.91 -15.23
N CYS A 195 9.21 2.31 -14.73
CA CYS A 195 8.20 3.03 -13.95
C CYS A 195 8.82 3.73 -12.73
N ASN A 196 9.71 3.05 -12.02
CA ASN A 196 10.41 3.60 -10.87
C ASN A 196 11.40 4.70 -11.25
N VAL A 197 12.11 4.59 -12.38
CA VAL A 197 12.99 5.67 -12.86
C VAL A 197 12.17 6.91 -13.19
N VAL A 198 11.06 6.77 -13.91
CA VAL A 198 10.18 7.89 -14.26
C VAL A 198 9.55 8.51 -13.00
N SER A 199 9.04 7.69 -12.08
CA SER A 199 8.38 8.17 -10.86
C SER A 199 9.32 8.92 -9.91
N SER A 200 10.63 8.63 -9.96
CA SER A 200 11.63 9.31 -9.13
C SER A 200 11.72 10.81 -9.38
N PHE A 201 11.45 11.26 -10.61
CA PHE A 201 11.46 12.68 -10.96
C PHE A 201 10.25 13.42 -10.36
N PHE A 202 9.15 12.73 -10.08
CA PHE A 202 7.91 13.34 -9.57
C PHE A 202 7.80 13.27 -8.04
N ARG A 203 8.93 13.11 -7.33
CA ARG A 203 8.97 12.99 -5.86
C ARG A 203 8.09 11.84 -5.34
N SER A 204 7.93 10.78 -6.13
CA SER A 204 7.14 9.61 -5.78
C SER A 204 7.96 8.59 -5.01
N TYR A 205 7.27 7.77 -4.20
CA TYR A 205 7.86 6.61 -3.55
C TYR A 205 8.06 5.45 -4.55
N VAL A 206 8.85 4.45 -4.14
CA VAL A 206 9.08 3.25 -4.94
C VAL A 206 7.74 2.54 -5.19
N PHE A 207 7.44 2.30 -6.46
CA PHE A 207 6.30 1.54 -6.92
C PHE A 207 6.60 0.04 -6.84
N THR A 208 5.67 -0.72 -6.27
CA THR A 208 5.82 -2.18 -6.06
C THR A 208 4.67 -3.00 -6.66
N GLY A 209 3.80 -2.38 -7.47
CA GLY A 209 2.57 -3.00 -7.98
C GLY A 209 1.44 -3.06 -6.94
N ALA A 210 0.22 -2.76 -7.36
CA ALA A 210 -0.93 -2.66 -6.46
C ALA A 210 -1.68 -3.99 -6.30
N VAL A 211 -1.13 -4.93 -5.51
CA VAL A 211 -1.65 -6.30 -5.31
C VAL A 211 -3.18 -6.36 -5.11
N VAL A 212 -3.72 -5.53 -4.23
CA VAL A 212 -5.16 -5.53 -3.90
C VAL A 212 -6.00 -5.07 -5.08
N ARG A 213 -5.57 -4.01 -5.78
CA ARG A 213 -6.30 -3.47 -6.94
C ARG A 213 -6.29 -4.45 -8.10
N THR A 214 -5.14 -5.07 -8.38
CA THR A 214 -5.03 -6.08 -9.44
C THR A 214 -5.97 -7.26 -9.17
N ILE A 215 -6.09 -7.73 -7.92
CA ILE A 215 -7.02 -8.81 -7.56
C ILE A 215 -8.48 -8.38 -7.68
N ILE A 216 -8.82 -7.14 -7.31
CA ILE A 216 -10.19 -6.63 -7.45
C ILE A 216 -10.56 -6.50 -8.93
N GLN A 217 -9.68 -5.90 -9.74
CA GLN A 217 -9.86 -5.77 -11.19
C GLN A 217 -10.01 -7.13 -11.87
N ASP A 218 -9.19 -8.11 -11.48
CA ASP A 218 -9.29 -9.48 -11.98
C ASP A 218 -10.65 -10.11 -11.66
N LYS A 219 -11.13 -9.95 -10.42
CA LYS A 219 -12.46 -10.42 -9.98
C LYS A 219 -13.62 -9.69 -10.65
N ALA A 220 -13.44 -8.41 -10.96
CA ALA A 220 -14.40 -7.61 -11.72
C ALA A 220 -14.44 -8.00 -13.20
N GLY A 221 -13.57 -8.90 -13.66
CA GLY A 221 -13.50 -9.36 -15.05
C GLY A 221 -12.70 -8.44 -15.97
N GLY A 222 -11.92 -7.51 -15.42
CA GLY A 222 -11.01 -6.64 -16.18
C GLY A 222 -9.87 -7.44 -16.79
N ARG A 223 -9.86 -7.59 -18.12
CA ARG A 223 -8.85 -8.40 -18.85
C ARG A 223 -7.80 -7.58 -19.59
N GLN A 224 -7.92 -6.25 -19.57
CA GLN A 224 -7.05 -5.35 -20.33
C GLN A 224 -6.44 -4.29 -19.42
N GLN A 225 -5.23 -3.84 -19.77
CA GLN A 225 -4.52 -2.76 -19.07
C GLN A 225 -5.28 -1.42 -19.11
N VAL A 226 -6.20 -1.25 -20.07
CA VAL A 226 -7.07 -0.07 -20.15
C VAL A 226 -7.93 0.09 -18.90
N CYS A 227 -8.35 -1.02 -18.28
CA CYS A 227 -9.11 -0.95 -17.03
C CYS A 227 -8.29 -0.29 -15.91
N GLU A 228 -6.96 -0.49 -15.87
CA GLU A 228 -6.11 0.12 -14.83
C GLU A 228 -6.04 1.64 -14.98
N ILE A 229 -6.04 2.15 -16.22
CA ILE A 229 -6.08 3.60 -16.51
C ILE A 229 -7.42 4.21 -16.09
N GLU A 230 -8.53 3.46 -16.26
CA GLU A 230 -9.86 3.90 -15.87
C GLU A 230 -10.08 3.90 -14.35
N PHE A 231 -9.38 3.04 -13.60
CA PHE A 231 -9.44 3.00 -12.14
C PHE A 231 -8.57 4.06 -11.43
N ASP A 232 -7.61 4.67 -12.13
CA ASP A 232 -6.74 5.72 -11.58
C ASP A 232 -7.18 7.16 -11.95
N LEU A 233 -8.22 7.31 -12.77
CA LEU A 233 -8.86 8.59 -13.18
C LEU A 233 -10.10 8.91 -12.32
#